data_AF-A0A554RS11-F1
#
_entry.id   AF-A0A554RS11-F1
#
_cell.length_a   1.000
_cell.length_b   1.000
_cell.length_c   1.000
_cell.angle_alpha   90.00
_cell.angle_beta   90.00
_cell.angle_gamma   90.00
#
_symmetry.space_group_name_H-M   'P 1'
#
loop_
_entity.id
_entity.type
_entity.pdbx_description
1 polymer ?
#
loop_
_entity_poly.entity_id
_entity_poly.type
_entity_poly.pdbx_seq_one_letter_code
_entity_poly.pdbx_strand_id
1 'polypeptide(L)'
;MDAFALDPKKVQDISDHLLDDRGRLRISSARMLEGTTAQERLLFGVRQGVYSFPTDELCEFLRSRIKGRIAIEIGAGHGILAQELSIPATDNRQQEDPELKAYYAQIGQPTVPYGENVEKLDAAAAVAKYQPHVVIACWVTHRFDPDRPYAGGSVTGVDEASIIESCDEYIFIGNERVHAHKPIWEMPHEKLMPSWLYSRAVNGSREFIATWRRCRIASV
;
A
#
# COMPACT_ATOMS: atom_id res chain seq x y z
N MET A 1 3.37 -17.72 9.79
CA MET A 1 4.09 -16.45 9.99
C MET A 1 5.02 -16.67 11.15
N ASP A 2 6.32 -16.75 10.92
CA ASP A 2 7.27 -16.77 12.03
C ASP A 2 7.08 -15.46 12.80
N ALA A 3 6.66 -15.57 14.07
CA ALA A 3 6.57 -14.42 14.94
C ALA A 3 8.00 -13.90 15.12
N PHE A 4 8.35 -12.83 14.40
CA PHE A 4 9.61 -12.12 14.64
C PHE A 4 9.55 -11.56 16.06
N ALA A 5 10.19 -12.28 16.99
CA ALA A 5 10.39 -11.82 18.35
C ALA A 5 11.44 -10.69 18.32
N LEU A 6 10.98 -9.46 18.12
CA LEU A 6 11.80 -8.28 18.31
C LEU A 6 12.00 -8.04 19.80
N ASP A 7 13.24 -7.83 20.23
CA ASP A 7 13.54 -7.25 21.55
C ASP A 7 13.43 -5.72 21.42
N PRO A 8 12.35 -5.09 21.89
CA PRO A 8 12.14 -3.65 21.73
C PRO A 8 13.20 -2.82 22.49
N LYS A 9 14.00 -3.41 23.38
CA LYS A 9 15.11 -2.72 24.06
C LYS A 9 16.37 -2.62 23.19
N LYS A 10 16.43 -3.34 22.07
CA LYS A 10 17.56 -3.36 21.14
C LYS A 10 17.26 -2.73 19.79
N VAL A 11 16.04 -2.24 19.62
CA VAL A 11 15.54 -1.63 18.38
C VAL A 11 15.23 -0.18 18.70
N GLN A 12 15.84 0.75 17.96
CA GLN A 12 15.58 2.17 18.14
C GLN A 12 14.11 2.49 17.81
N ASP A 13 13.49 3.35 18.62
CA ASP A 13 12.21 3.94 18.25
C ASP A 13 12.45 5.07 17.24
N ILE A 14 11.92 4.89 16.03
CA ILE A 14 12.06 5.86 14.93
C ILE A 14 10.84 6.77 14.79
N SER A 15 9.93 6.77 15.77
CA SER A 15 8.68 7.54 15.71
C SER A 15 8.91 9.04 15.56
N ASP A 16 9.87 9.63 16.27
CA ASP A 16 10.21 11.06 16.18
C ASP A 16 10.72 11.46 14.76
N HIS A 17 11.16 10.47 13.99
CA HIS A 17 11.62 10.66 12.61
C HIS A 17 10.53 10.43 11.56
N LEU A 18 9.38 9.87 11.93
CA LEU A 18 8.33 9.45 11.01
C LEU A 18 6.96 10.02 11.33
N LEU A 19 6.77 10.59 12.53
CA LEU A 19 5.54 11.25 12.93
C LEU A 19 5.73 12.77 12.98
N ASP A 20 4.65 13.50 12.72
CA ASP A 20 4.54 14.94 13.02
C ASP A 20 4.15 15.17 14.50
N ASP A 21 4.10 16.43 14.92
CA ASP A 21 3.73 16.82 16.29
C ASP A 21 2.31 16.38 16.70
N ARG A 22 1.50 15.92 15.75
CA ARG A 22 0.14 15.38 15.96
C ARG A 22 0.11 13.85 15.91
N GLY A 23 1.27 13.19 15.82
CA GLY A 23 1.37 11.74 15.73
C GLY A 23 0.99 11.17 14.37
N ARG A 24 0.94 11.98 13.31
CA ARG A 24 0.59 11.52 11.96
C ARG A 24 1.84 11.16 11.17
N LEU A 25 1.77 10.11 10.38
CA LEU A 25 2.83 9.71 9.47
C LEU A 25 3.22 10.87 8.55
N ARG A 26 4.52 11.10 8.35
CA ARG A 26 5.06 12.10 7.43
C ARG A 26 5.82 11.46 6.28
N ILE A 27 5.84 12.16 5.14
CA ILE A 27 6.72 11.82 4.02
C ILE A 27 8.16 12.05 4.46
N SER A 28 9.04 11.10 4.17
CA SER A 28 10.45 11.16 4.56
C SER A 28 11.37 10.80 3.41
N SER A 29 12.50 11.48 3.24
CA SER A 29 13.47 11.08 2.21
C SER A 29 13.91 9.62 2.35
N ALA A 30 14.18 8.96 1.23
CA ALA A 30 14.76 7.62 1.21
C ALA A 30 16.08 7.54 2.01
N ARG A 31 16.90 8.60 1.96
CA ARG A 31 18.14 8.70 2.74
C ARG A 31 17.92 8.56 4.24
N MET A 32 16.83 9.09 4.78
CA MET A 32 16.52 8.94 6.20
C MET A 32 16.21 7.47 6.52
N LEU A 33 15.38 6.83 5.70
CA LEU A 33 15.01 5.42 5.87
C LEU A 33 16.18 4.46 5.62
N GLU A 34 17.12 4.81 4.74
CA GLU A 34 18.38 4.10 4.53
C GLU A 34 19.21 4.01 5.82
N GLY A 35 19.17 5.06 6.65
CA GLY A 35 19.81 5.10 7.96
C GLY A 35 19.15 4.24 9.03
N THR A 36 18.04 3.56 8.73
CA THR A 36 17.32 2.68 9.67
C THR A 36 17.50 1.20 9.35
N THR A 37 17.31 0.35 10.34
CA THR A 37 17.29 -1.11 10.18
C THR A 37 15.89 -1.63 9.80
N ALA A 38 15.83 -2.82 9.22
CA ALA A 38 14.55 -3.47 8.90
C ALA A 38 13.72 -3.75 10.16
N GLN A 39 14.37 -4.06 11.29
CA GLN A 39 13.73 -4.27 12.59
C GLN A 39 13.11 -2.99 13.14
N GLU A 40 13.77 -1.83 13.00
CA GLU A 40 13.22 -0.52 13.40
C GLU A 40 11.98 -0.18 12.58
N ARG A 41 12.05 -0.34 11.26
CA ARG A 41 10.91 -0.17 10.36
C ARG A 41 9.77 -1.14 10.68
N LEU A 42 10.07 -2.40 11.01
CA LEU A 42 9.05 -3.36 11.43
C LEU A 42 8.38 -2.92 12.73
N LEU A 43 9.16 -2.56 13.75
CA LEU A 43 8.62 -2.15 15.05
C LEU A 43 7.69 -0.95 14.90
N PHE A 44 8.14 0.08 14.18
CA PHE A 44 7.32 1.25 13.89
C PHE A 44 6.08 0.88 13.07
N GLY A 45 6.26 0.15 11.96
CA GLY A 45 5.17 -0.18 11.05
C GLY A 45 4.10 -1.09 11.66
N VAL A 46 4.47 -1.94 12.62
CA VAL A 46 3.51 -2.70 13.43
C VAL A 46 2.78 -1.77 14.38
N ARG A 47 3.48 -0.94 15.17
CA ARG A 47 2.87 -0.05 16.16
C ARG A 47 1.89 0.95 15.55
N GLN A 48 2.24 1.49 14.38
CA GLN A 48 1.45 2.51 13.70
C GLN A 48 0.50 1.93 12.64
N GLY A 49 0.51 0.62 12.38
CA GLY A 49 -0.31 0.03 11.31
C GLY A 49 0.11 0.48 9.89
N VAL A 50 1.40 0.80 9.71
CA VAL A 50 1.98 1.31 8.45
C VAL A 50 2.72 0.19 7.73
N TYR A 51 2.32 -0.14 6.51
CA TYR A 51 2.96 -1.19 5.71
C TYR A 51 4.03 -0.64 4.77
N SER A 52 3.74 0.47 4.09
CA SER A 52 4.63 1.17 3.17
C SER A 52 5.08 2.49 3.78
N PHE A 53 6.35 2.85 3.62
CA PHE A 53 6.90 4.13 4.07
C PHE A 53 7.00 5.08 2.88
N PRO A 54 6.12 6.08 2.76
CA PRO A 54 6.14 6.99 1.63
C PRO A 54 7.37 7.88 1.67
N THR A 55 8.08 7.94 0.54
CA THR A 55 9.29 8.77 0.39
C THR A 55 9.09 9.93 -0.56
N ASP A 56 9.95 10.95 -0.45
CA ASP A 56 9.97 12.08 -1.40
C ASP A 56 10.18 11.57 -2.83
N GLU A 57 11.08 10.59 -3.00
CA GLU A 57 11.40 9.96 -4.27
C GLU A 57 10.20 9.17 -4.83
N LEU A 58 9.46 8.47 -3.97
CA LEU A 58 8.21 7.81 -4.38
C LEU A 58 7.18 8.85 -4.83
N CYS A 59 7.05 9.95 -4.10
CA CYS A 59 6.11 11.01 -4.46
C CYS A 59 6.48 11.67 -5.79
N GLU A 60 7.77 11.94 -6.02
CA GLU A 60 8.26 12.46 -7.30
C GLU A 60 8.00 11.48 -8.45
N PHE A 61 8.31 10.20 -8.26
CA PHE A 61 8.00 9.15 -9.23
C PHE A 61 6.52 9.15 -9.57
N LEU A 62 5.63 9.10 -8.57
CA LEU A 62 4.19 9.05 -8.77
C LEU A 62 3.63 10.33 -9.40
N ARG A 63 4.12 11.52 -9.02
CA ARG A 63 3.76 12.79 -9.70
C ARG A 63 4.13 12.74 -11.19
N SER A 64 5.30 12.23 -11.52
CA SER A 64 5.74 12.07 -12.92
C SER A 64 4.86 11.11 -13.71
N ARG A 65 4.34 10.05 -13.06
CA ARG A 65 3.36 9.14 -13.64
C ARG A 65 2.04 9.85 -13.80
N ILE A 66 1.44 10.37 -12.74
CA ILE A 66 0.12 11.04 -12.76
C ILE A 66 0.07 12.11 -13.85
N LYS A 67 1.06 13.02 -13.89
CA LYS A 67 1.24 14.01 -14.98
C LYS A 67 -0.04 14.78 -15.35
N GLY A 68 -0.81 15.19 -14.33
CA GLY A 68 -2.07 15.93 -14.49
C GLY A 68 -3.30 15.08 -14.84
N ARG A 69 -3.15 13.76 -14.97
CA ARG A 69 -4.28 12.85 -15.17
C ARG A 69 -5.08 12.69 -13.86
N ILE A 70 -6.37 12.36 -13.98
CA ILE A 70 -7.19 11.99 -12.82
C ILE A 70 -6.60 10.73 -12.19
N ALA A 71 -6.24 10.80 -10.92
CA ALA A 71 -5.63 9.71 -10.17
C ALA A 71 -6.32 9.52 -8.82
N ILE A 72 -6.31 8.29 -8.30
CA ILE A 72 -6.76 7.96 -6.94
C ILE A 72 -5.80 6.97 -6.27
N GLU A 73 -5.80 6.95 -4.95
CA GLU A 73 -5.23 5.85 -4.15
C GLU A 73 -6.36 4.95 -3.61
N ILE A 74 -6.26 3.65 -3.86
CA ILE A 74 -7.13 2.62 -3.26
C ILE A 74 -6.39 1.86 -2.16
N GLY A 75 -7.11 1.44 -1.12
CA GLY A 75 -6.51 0.80 0.04
C GLY A 75 -5.51 1.72 0.75
N ALA A 76 -5.85 3.00 0.84
CA ALA A 76 -4.91 4.07 1.21
C ALA A 76 -4.46 4.01 2.68
N GLY A 77 -5.13 3.22 3.53
CA GLY A 77 -4.82 3.12 4.96
C GLY A 77 -4.80 4.50 5.64
N HIS A 78 -3.61 5.03 5.95
CA HIS A 78 -3.47 6.35 6.55
C HIS A 78 -3.84 7.51 5.61
N GLY A 79 -3.77 7.30 4.29
CA GLY A 79 -4.06 8.33 3.29
C GLY A 79 -2.99 9.39 3.11
N ILE A 80 -1.83 9.29 3.78
CA ILE A 80 -0.78 10.32 3.70
C ILE A 80 -0.17 10.44 2.29
N LEU A 81 -0.05 9.32 1.56
CA LEU A 81 0.51 9.34 0.21
C LEU A 81 -0.43 10.08 -0.74
N ALA A 82 -1.72 9.73 -0.74
CA ALA A 82 -2.73 10.48 -1.48
C ALA A 82 -2.78 11.97 -1.10
N GLN A 83 -2.67 12.30 0.19
CA GLN A 83 -2.64 13.68 0.65
C GLN A 83 -1.45 14.45 0.05
N GLU A 84 -0.25 13.88 0.09
CA GLU A 84 0.96 14.49 -0.48
C GLU A 84 0.89 14.65 -2.02
N LEU A 85 0.22 13.71 -2.68
CA LEU A 85 0.00 13.75 -4.12
C LEU A 85 -1.19 14.64 -4.52
N SER A 86 -1.95 15.15 -3.54
CA SER A 86 -3.20 15.89 -3.76
C SER A 86 -4.21 15.13 -4.62
N ILE A 87 -4.38 13.83 -4.34
CA ILE A 87 -5.35 12.94 -5.02
C ILE A 87 -6.36 12.38 -4.02
N PRO A 88 -7.56 11.95 -4.46
CA PRO A 88 -8.51 11.25 -3.60
C PRO A 88 -7.92 9.96 -3.02
N ALA A 89 -8.25 9.68 -1.75
CA ALA A 89 -7.85 8.48 -1.02
C ALA A 89 -9.09 7.68 -0.64
N THR A 90 -9.08 6.38 -0.93
CA THR A 90 -10.20 5.47 -0.60
C THR A 90 -9.70 4.21 0.08
N ASP A 91 -10.47 3.71 1.03
CA ASP A 91 -10.25 2.42 1.68
C ASP A 91 -11.60 1.83 2.10
N ASN A 92 -11.75 0.51 2.12
CA ASN A 92 -12.99 -0.11 2.58
C ASN A 92 -13.20 0.08 4.10
N ARG A 93 -12.14 0.48 4.83
CA ARG A 93 -12.12 0.71 6.29
C ARG A 93 -12.69 -0.46 7.09
N GLN A 94 -12.46 -1.69 6.61
CA GLN A 94 -12.99 -2.91 7.23
C GLN A 94 -12.50 -3.09 8.68
N GLN A 95 -11.32 -2.57 9.03
CA GLN A 95 -10.78 -2.69 10.39
C GLN A 95 -11.50 -1.81 11.42
N GLU A 96 -12.45 -0.98 10.98
CA GLU A 96 -13.37 -0.27 11.88
C GLU A 96 -14.56 -1.13 12.31
N ASP A 97 -14.83 -2.21 11.58
CA ASP A 97 -15.93 -3.11 11.90
C ASP A 97 -15.65 -3.78 13.25
N PRO A 98 -16.61 -3.80 14.19
CA PRO A 98 -16.36 -4.22 15.58
C PRO A 98 -15.76 -5.63 15.71
N GLU A 99 -16.19 -6.56 14.85
CA GLU A 99 -15.70 -7.94 14.85
C GLU A 99 -14.23 -8.04 14.42
N LEU A 100 -13.87 -7.33 13.34
CA LEU A 100 -12.47 -7.27 12.88
C LEU A 100 -11.60 -6.55 13.89
N LYS A 101 -12.08 -5.45 14.47
CA LYS A 101 -11.37 -4.74 15.53
C LYS A 101 -11.10 -5.62 16.75
N ALA A 102 -12.09 -6.42 17.17
CA ALA A 102 -11.94 -7.37 18.26
C ALA A 102 -10.94 -8.48 17.93
N TYR A 103 -10.98 -9.02 16.71
CA TYR A 103 -10.02 -10.01 16.24
C TYR A 103 -8.57 -9.47 16.25
N TYR A 104 -8.35 -8.26 15.72
CA TYR A 104 -7.04 -7.61 15.72
C TYR A 104 -6.51 -7.39 17.15
N ALA A 105 -7.38 -6.96 18.08
CA ALA A 105 -7.03 -6.81 19.48
C ALA A 105 -6.64 -8.15 20.13
N GLN A 106 -7.33 -9.25 19.82
CA GLN A 106 -7.00 -10.59 20.34
C GLN A 106 -5.62 -11.09 19.89
N ILE A 107 -5.21 -10.76 18.66
CA ILE A 107 -3.89 -11.14 18.13
C ILE A 107 -2.79 -10.10 18.42
N GLY A 108 -3.10 -9.07 19.21
CA GLY A 108 -2.15 -8.03 19.61
C GLY A 108 -1.69 -7.13 18.45
N GLN A 109 -2.48 -7.02 17.38
CA GLN A 109 -2.18 -6.13 16.25
C GLN A 109 -3.06 -4.89 16.31
N PRO A 110 -2.50 -3.67 16.17
CA PRO A 110 -3.31 -2.48 16.06
C PRO A 110 -4.07 -2.47 14.73
N THR A 111 -5.23 -1.82 14.76
CA THR A 111 -5.98 -1.50 13.54
C THR A 111 -5.37 -0.28 12.85
N VAL A 112 -5.58 -0.15 11.55
CA VAL A 112 -5.10 0.99 10.77
C VAL A 112 -5.78 2.28 11.27
N PRO A 113 -5.01 3.31 11.67
CA PRO A 113 -5.58 4.62 12.00
C PRO A 113 -5.84 5.40 10.70
N TYR A 114 -7.02 5.19 10.12
CA TYR A 114 -7.44 5.83 8.88
C TYR A 114 -7.44 7.36 9.02
N GLY A 115 -6.87 8.07 8.04
CA GLY A 115 -6.85 9.53 8.00
C GLY A 115 -8.22 10.12 7.68
N GLU A 116 -8.46 11.37 8.09
CA GLU A 116 -9.71 12.09 7.80
C GLU A 116 -9.95 12.29 6.29
N ASN A 117 -8.88 12.27 5.49
CA ASN A 117 -8.93 12.37 4.04
C ASN A 117 -9.26 11.04 3.34
N VAL A 118 -9.42 9.93 4.08
CA VAL A 118 -9.70 8.61 3.53
C VAL A 118 -11.21 8.35 3.53
N GLU A 119 -11.80 8.38 2.34
CA GLU A 119 -13.19 8.03 2.14
C GLU A 119 -13.43 6.53 2.33
N LYS A 120 -14.47 6.16 3.10
CA LYS A 120 -14.92 4.77 3.24
C LYS A 120 -15.58 4.32 1.95
N LEU A 121 -14.80 3.73 1.04
CA LEU A 121 -15.25 3.29 -0.27
C LEU A 121 -14.38 2.12 -0.73
N ASP A 122 -15.01 1.03 -1.17
CA ASP A 122 -14.25 -0.08 -1.76
C ASP A 122 -13.65 0.32 -3.11
N ALA A 123 -12.64 -0.43 -3.56
CA ALA A 123 -11.87 -0.10 -4.76
C ALA A 123 -12.74 -0.04 -6.04
N ALA A 124 -13.73 -0.92 -6.18
CA ALA A 124 -14.58 -0.95 -7.37
C ALA A 124 -15.52 0.26 -7.38
N ALA A 125 -16.12 0.59 -6.24
CA ALA A 125 -16.94 1.78 -6.09
C ALA A 125 -16.13 3.07 -6.26
N ALA A 126 -14.88 3.10 -5.80
CA ALA A 126 -13.96 4.23 -5.99
C ALA A 126 -13.65 4.47 -7.46
N VAL A 127 -13.29 3.41 -8.20
CA VAL A 127 -13.06 3.51 -9.65
C VAL A 127 -14.33 3.94 -10.38
N ALA A 128 -15.50 3.40 -10.04
CA ALA A 128 -16.77 3.80 -10.62
C ALA A 128 -17.09 5.29 -10.38
N LYS A 129 -16.85 5.79 -9.16
CA LYS A 129 -17.10 7.18 -8.76
C LYS A 129 -16.13 8.16 -9.44
N TYR A 130 -14.84 7.88 -9.39
CA TYR A 130 -13.80 8.84 -9.79
C TYR A 130 -13.40 8.73 -11.25
N GLN A 131 -13.71 7.61 -11.93
CA GLN A 131 -13.29 7.31 -13.31
C GLN A 131 -11.80 7.66 -13.55
N PRO A 132 -10.88 7.13 -12.72
CA PRO A 132 -9.49 7.53 -12.74
C PRO A 132 -8.77 7.02 -14.00
N HIS A 133 -7.83 7.82 -14.48
CA HIS A 133 -6.85 7.35 -15.46
C HIS A 133 -5.73 6.56 -14.78
N VAL A 134 -5.35 6.95 -13.55
CA VAL A 134 -4.28 6.29 -12.78
C VAL A 134 -4.81 5.82 -11.43
N VAL A 135 -4.60 4.55 -11.12
CA VAL A 135 -4.92 3.98 -9.80
C VAL A 135 -3.63 3.56 -9.12
N ILE A 136 -3.39 4.08 -7.91
CA ILE A 136 -2.25 3.73 -7.07
C ILE A 136 -2.75 2.80 -5.96
N ALA A 137 -2.02 1.71 -5.72
CA ALA A 137 -2.35 0.75 -4.68
C ALA A 137 -1.08 0.33 -3.93
N CYS A 138 -1.01 0.68 -2.65
CA CYS A 138 0.11 0.34 -1.79
C CYS A 138 -0.28 -0.85 -0.91
N TRP A 139 0.44 -1.97 -1.05
CA TRP A 139 0.31 -3.13 -0.16
C TRP A 139 -1.09 -3.76 -0.09
N VAL A 140 -1.97 -3.48 -1.06
CA VAL A 140 -3.34 -4.01 -1.04
C VAL A 140 -3.36 -5.53 -1.20
N THR A 141 -4.29 -6.17 -0.49
CA THR A 141 -4.54 -7.61 -0.60
C THR A 141 -5.54 -7.86 -1.73
N HIS A 142 -5.23 -8.84 -2.60
CA HIS A 142 -6.13 -9.24 -3.67
C HIS A 142 -7.34 -10.02 -3.13
N ARG A 143 -8.43 -10.04 -3.89
CA ARG A 143 -9.63 -10.83 -3.58
C ARG A 143 -9.28 -12.32 -3.58
N PHE A 144 -9.71 -13.03 -2.54
CA PHE A 144 -9.60 -14.49 -2.46
C PHE A 144 -10.40 -15.15 -3.58
N ASP A 145 -9.79 -16.15 -4.22
CA ASP A 145 -10.40 -16.96 -5.28
C ASP A 145 -10.52 -18.42 -4.81
N PRO A 146 -11.74 -18.96 -4.64
CA PRO A 146 -11.94 -20.36 -4.21
C PRO A 146 -11.41 -21.38 -5.23
N ASP A 147 -11.27 -21.00 -6.51
CA ASP A 147 -10.71 -21.87 -7.56
C ASP A 147 -9.16 -21.83 -7.55
N ARG A 148 -8.55 -20.86 -6.87
CA ARG A 148 -7.09 -20.71 -6.70
C ARG A 148 -6.71 -20.46 -5.24
N PRO A 149 -7.06 -21.35 -4.29
CA PRO A 149 -6.88 -21.10 -2.86
C PRO A 149 -5.41 -20.95 -2.44
N TYR A 150 -4.47 -21.51 -3.22
CA TYR A 150 -3.03 -21.38 -3.00
C TYR A 150 -2.50 -19.96 -3.24
N ALA A 151 -3.24 -19.11 -3.97
CA ALA A 151 -2.87 -17.71 -4.18
C ALA A 151 -3.08 -16.86 -2.92
N GLY A 152 -3.92 -17.32 -1.99
CA GLY A 152 -4.31 -16.59 -0.80
C GLY A 152 -5.33 -15.49 -1.11
N GLY A 153 -5.21 -14.34 -0.43
CA GLY A 153 -6.10 -13.20 -0.59
C GLY A 153 -7.06 -13.00 0.58
N SER A 154 -8.01 -12.08 0.41
CA SER A 154 -9.07 -11.79 1.38
C SER A 154 -10.44 -11.81 0.70
N VAL A 155 -11.49 -12.23 1.39
CA VAL A 155 -12.88 -12.14 0.90
C VAL A 155 -13.25 -10.69 0.57
N THR A 156 -12.71 -9.74 1.32
CA THR A 156 -12.86 -8.28 1.12
C THR A 156 -11.73 -7.65 0.31
N GLY A 157 -10.87 -8.49 -0.27
CA GLY A 157 -9.72 -8.04 -1.06
C GLY A 157 -10.11 -7.40 -2.39
N VAL A 158 -9.15 -6.71 -3.00
CA VAL A 158 -9.35 -5.97 -4.25
C VAL A 158 -9.37 -6.92 -5.44
N ASP A 159 -10.35 -6.74 -6.33
CA ASP A 159 -10.35 -7.34 -7.66
C ASP A 159 -9.40 -6.60 -8.60
N GLU A 160 -8.10 -6.79 -8.40
CA GLU A 160 -7.08 -5.98 -9.09
C GLU A 160 -7.16 -6.10 -10.62
N ALA A 161 -7.60 -7.24 -11.16
CA ALA A 161 -7.80 -7.41 -12.60
C ALA A 161 -8.88 -6.46 -13.15
N SER A 162 -10.03 -6.38 -12.47
CA SER A 162 -11.10 -5.44 -12.82
C SER A 162 -10.66 -3.97 -12.71
N ILE A 163 -9.84 -3.64 -11.71
CA ILE A 163 -9.25 -2.30 -11.57
C ILE A 163 -8.32 -1.97 -12.73
N ILE A 164 -7.44 -2.90 -13.12
CA ILE A 164 -6.52 -2.73 -14.26
C ILE A 164 -7.30 -2.48 -15.56
N GLU A 165 -8.41 -3.17 -15.77
CA GLU A 165 -9.26 -2.97 -16.95
C GLU A 165 -9.97 -1.61 -16.95
N SER A 166 -10.20 -1.03 -15.78
CA SER A 166 -11.01 0.18 -15.60
C SER A 166 -10.21 1.49 -15.55
N CYS A 167 -8.88 1.45 -15.70
CA CYS A 167 -8.02 2.62 -15.75
C CYS A 167 -6.97 2.52 -16.87
N ASP A 168 -6.30 3.62 -17.19
CA ASP A 168 -5.20 3.60 -18.17
C ASP A 168 -3.93 2.99 -17.58
N GLU A 169 -3.73 3.18 -16.27
CA GLU A 169 -2.54 2.75 -15.57
C GLU A 169 -2.83 2.37 -14.12
N TYR A 170 -2.56 1.11 -13.78
CA TYR A 170 -2.56 0.62 -12.42
C TYR A 170 -1.13 0.51 -11.91
N ILE A 171 -0.83 1.15 -10.77
CA ILE A 171 0.49 1.16 -10.13
C ILE A 171 0.37 0.46 -8.78
N PHE A 172 1.02 -0.70 -8.67
CA PHE A 172 1.10 -1.45 -7.42
C PHE A 172 2.47 -1.25 -6.76
N ILE A 173 2.47 -0.95 -5.48
CA ILE A 173 3.69 -0.79 -4.67
C ILE A 173 3.67 -1.83 -3.55
N GLY A 174 4.72 -2.65 -3.46
CA GLY A 174 4.80 -3.64 -2.38
C GLY A 174 6.11 -4.42 -2.33
N ASN A 175 6.11 -5.50 -1.55
CA ASN A 175 7.26 -6.36 -1.32
C ASN A 175 7.17 -7.70 -2.09
N GLU A 176 8.27 -8.15 -2.69
CA GLU A 176 8.31 -9.33 -3.58
C GLU A 176 7.76 -10.59 -2.91
N ARG A 177 8.16 -10.89 -1.68
CA ARG A 177 7.73 -12.13 -1.00
C ARG A 177 6.32 -12.01 -0.46
N VAL A 178 5.91 -10.85 0.04
CA VAL A 178 4.55 -10.63 0.57
C VAL A 178 3.50 -10.78 -0.53
N HIS A 179 3.80 -10.27 -1.72
CA HIS A 179 2.86 -10.26 -2.84
C HIS A 179 3.19 -11.29 -3.92
N ALA A 180 4.00 -12.30 -3.63
CA ALA A 180 4.49 -13.28 -4.60
C ALA A 180 3.38 -14.03 -5.37
N HIS A 181 2.21 -14.18 -4.76
CA HIS A 181 1.13 -15.04 -5.26
C HIS A 181 -0.06 -14.27 -5.83
N LYS A 182 0.06 -12.97 -6.10
CA LYS A 182 -1.04 -12.21 -6.71
C LYS A 182 -1.40 -12.75 -8.11
N PRO A 183 -2.70 -12.95 -8.42
CA PRO A 183 -3.13 -13.38 -9.75
C PRO A 183 -2.72 -12.44 -10.89
N ILE A 184 -2.66 -11.12 -10.64
CA ILE A 184 -2.35 -10.11 -11.65
C ILE A 184 -0.92 -10.21 -12.23
N TRP A 185 -0.05 -11.04 -11.67
CA TRP A 185 1.27 -11.33 -12.26
C TRP A 185 1.19 -12.04 -13.60
N GLU A 186 0.07 -12.72 -13.89
CA GLU A 186 -0.19 -13.35 -15.19
C GLU A 186 -0.46 -12.31 -16.29
N MET A 187 -0.80 -11.06 -15.92
CA MET A 187 -1.05 -9.97 -16.85
C MET A 187 0.27 -9.25 -17.24
N PRO A 188 0.41 -8.74 -18.48
CA PRO A 188 1.59 -7.98 -18.89
C PRO A 188 1.83 -6.75 -18.02
N HIS A 189 3.05 -6.63 -17.49
CA HIS A 189 3.42 -5.53 -16.60
C HIS A 189 4.90 -5.15 -16.72
N GLU A 190 5.21 -3.95 -16.27
CA GLU A 190 6.57 -3.50 -15.99
C GLU A 190 6.82 -3.60 -14.48
N LYS A 191 8.04 -3.96 -14.08
CA LYS A 191 8.44 -4.04 -12.66
C LYS A 191 9.76 -3.32 -12.45
N LEU A 192 9.78 -2.42 -11.47
CA LEU A 192 10.96 -1.68 -11.01
C LEU A 192 11.25 -2.05 -9.55
N MET A 193 12.52 -2.06 -9.17
CA MET A 193 12.97 -2.31 -7.79
C MET A 193 13.86 -1.17 -7.32
N PRO A 194 13.28 0.02 -7.09
CA PRO A 194 14.04 1.19 -6.68
C PRO A 194 14.64 1.01 -5.28
N SER A 195 15.87 1.49 -5.08
CA SER A 195 16.53 1.49 -3.76
C SER A 195 15.92 2.49 -2.77
N TRP A 196 15.11 3.43 -3.26
CA TRP A 196 14.46 4.48 -2.48
C TRP A 196 13.08 4.10 -1.94
N LEU A 197 12.66 2.85 -2.11
CA LEU A 197 11.37 2.33 -1.64
C LEU A 197 11.56 1.45 -0.40
N TYR A 198 10.76 1.70 0.63
CA TYR A 198 10.87 1.04 1.92
C TYR A 198 9.51 0.61 2.45
N SER A 199 9.53 -0.48 3.20
CA SER A 199 8.35 -1.04 3.86
C SER A 199 8.72 -1.59 5.24
N ARG A 200 7.72 -2.12 5.95
CA ARG A 200 7.92 -2.84 7.20
C ARG A 200 8.39 -4.29 7.03
N ALA A 201 8.60 -4.76 5.81
CA ALA A 201 9.01 -6.14 5.54
C ALA A 201 10.39 -6.44 6.11
N VAL A 202 10.53 -7.60 6.79
CA VAL A 202 11.81 -8.11 7.33
C VAL A 202 12.21 -9.45 6.70
N ASN A 203 11.63 -9.77 5.55
CA ASN A 203 11.75 -11.09 4.93
C ASN A 203 12.92 -11.22 3.94
N GLY A 204 13.76 -10.18 3.85
CA GLY A 204 14.95 -10.11 2.99
C GLY A 204 14.68 -9.89 1.50
N SER A 205 13.42 -9.82 1.07
CA SER A 205 13.07 -9.58 -0.34
C SER A 205 12.92 -8.09 -0.65
N ARG A 206 13.01 -7.73 -1.92
CA ARG A 206 13.02 -6.33 -2.36
C ARG A 206 11.63 -5.71 -2.35
N GLU A 207 11.59 -4.41 -2.13
CA GLU A 207 10.43 -3.61 -2.49
C GLU A 207 10.40 -3.38 -4.00
N PHE A 208 9.20 -3.23 -4.55
CA PHE A 208 9.01 -3.04 -5.98
C PHE A 208 7.84 -2.11 -6.28
N ILE A 209 7.87 -1.55 -7.48
CA ILE A 209 6.75 -0.89 -8.13
C ILE A 209 6.44 -1.68 -9.40
N ALA A 210 5.21 -2.15 -9.53
CA ALA A 210 4.73 -2.81 -10.74
C ALA A 210 3.66 -1.94 -11.41
N THR A 211 3.64 -1.94 -12.73
CA THR A 211 2.74 -1.11 -13.52
C THR A 211 2.09 -1.92 -14.62
N TRP A 212 0.77 -1.87 -14.70
CA TRP A 212 -0.03 -2.41 -15.77
C TRP A 212 -0.61 -1.23 -16.54
N ARG A 213 -0.41 -1.23 -17.86
CA ARG A 213 -0.97 -0.20 -18.73
C ARG A 213 -1.98 -0.85 -19.64
N ARG A 214 -3.15 -0.23 -19.75
CA ARG A 214 -4.14 -0.69 -20.73
C ARG A 214 -3.57 -0.45 -22.12
N CYS A 215 -3.39 -1.53 -22.88
CA CYS A 215 -2.97 -1.43 -24.27
C CYS A 215 -4.15 -0.85 -25.06
N ARG A 216 -4.14 0.46 -25.29
CA ARG A 216 -5.07 1.09 -26.23
C ARG A 216 -4.64 0.65 -27.62
N ILE A 217 -5.25 -0.40 -28.16
CA ILE A 217 -5.23 -0.62 -29.61
C ILE A 217 -5.87 0.64 -30.18
N ALA A 218 -5.08 1.44 -30.90
CA ALA A 218 -5.61 2.59 -31.59
C ALA A 218 -6.69 2.09 -32.55
N SER A 219 -7.95 2.43 -32.26
CA SER A 219 -9.02 2.28 -33.23
C SER A 219 -8.64 3.13 -34.44
N VAL A 220 -8.33 2.46 -35.55
CA VAL A 220 -8.13 3.11 -36.86
C VAL A 220 -9.48 3.54 -37.40
#